data_AF-A0A831K090-F1
#
_entry.id   AF-A0A831K090-F1
#
_cell.length_a   1.000
_cell.length_b   1.000
_cell.length_c   1.000
_cell.angle_alpha   90.00
_cell.angle_beta   90.00
_cell.angle_gamma   90.00
#
_symmetry.space_group_name_H-M   'P 1'
#
loop_
_entity.id
_entity.type
_entity.pdbx_description
1 polymer ?
#
loop_
_entity_poly.entity_id
_entity_poly.type
_entity_poly.pdbx_seq_one_letter_code
_entity_poly.pdbx_strand_id
1 'polypeptide(L)'
;MRIKPKTLPPTLRDKNRYIAFQVIGERPFKKEVIKKAIWEASLRTLGELGTARAKPWFIKFDEKTQTGIVRCDRKYVEELRFALMLITEINGSKAIVRTLGASGTIKRLKMKFLREFGWK
;
A
#
# COMPACT_ATOMS: atom_id res chain seq x y z
N MET A 1 -6.27 23.64 21.94
CA MET A 1 -6.65 22.89 20.70
C MET A 1 -5.49 22.96 19.72
N ARG A 2 -5.03 21.83 19.13
CA ARG A 2 -3.96 21.84 18.12
C ARG A 2 -4.52 22.32 16.77
N ILE A 3 -3.99 23.43 16.27
CA ILE A 3 -4.33 23.96 14.94
C ILE A 3 -3.81 22.97 13.89
N LYS A 4 -4.71 22.41 13.08
CA LYS A 4 -4.32 21.57 11.93
C LYS A 4 -3.99 22.46 10.74
N PRO A 5 -2.92 22.15 9.98
CA PRO A 5 -2.62 22.89 8.76
C PRO A 5 -3.76 22.74 7.74
N LYS A 6 -4.03 23.80 6.98
CA LYS A 6 -4.98 23.77 5.87
C LYS A 6 -4.45 22.89 4.73
N THR A 7 -5.34 22.31 3.95
CA THR A 7 -4.97 21.56 2.74
C THR A 7 -4.25 22.47 1.76
N LEU A 8 -3.12 22.01 1.23
CA LEU A 8 -2.34 22.75 0.23
C LEU A 8 -3.13 22.94 -1.08
N PRO A 9 -2.83 24.01 -1.84
CA PRO A 9 -3.39 24.24 -3.17
C PRO A 9 -3.19 23.04 -4.11
N PRO A 10 -4.05 22.85 -5.13
CA PRO A 10 -3.99 21.70 -6.03
C PRO A 10 -2.65 21.50 -6.75
N THR A 11 -1.88 22.57 -6.95
CA THR A 11 -0.56 22.57 -7.59
C THR A 11 0.57 22.14 -6.66
N LEU A 12 0.44 22.42 -5.35
CA LEU A 12 1.47 22.13 -4.33
C LEU A 12 1.21 20.83 -3.55
N ARG A 13 -0.04 20.36 -3.49
CA ARG A 13 -0.37 19.12 -2.77
C ARG A 13 0.23 17.88 -3.43
N ASP A 14 0.56 16.88 -2.61
CA ASP A 14 1.03 15.58 -3.07
C ASP A 14 0.09 14.94 -4.09
N LYS A 15 0.68 14.42 -5.18
CA LYS A 15 -0.03 13.70 -6.23
C LYS A 15 0.11 12.21 -5.96
N ASN A 16 -0.95 11.59 -5.47
CA ASN A 16 -0.90 10.21 -5.02
C ASN A 16 -1.51 9.23 -6.04
N ARG A 17 -1.06 7.97 -5.93
CA ARG A 17 -1.72 6.79 -6.47
C ARG A 17 -2.01 5.81 -5.33
N TYR A 18 -3.05 5.02 -5.51
CA TYR A 18 -3.46 3.97 -4.60
C TYR A 18 -3.29 2.64 -5.31
N ILE A 19 -2.68 1.67 -4.64
CA ILE A 19 -2.43 0.33 -5.13
C ILE A 19 -3.29 -0.62 -4.29
N ALA A 20 -4.12 -1.41 -4.96
CA ALA A 20 -4.83 -2.54 -4.38
C ALA A 20 -3.91 -3.75 -4.43
N PHE A 21 -3.77 -4.46 -3.32
CA PHE A 21 -2.94 -5.65 -3.22
C PHE A 21 -3.66 -6.76 -2.46
N GLN A 22 -3.22 -7.99 -2.69
CA GLN A 22 -3.64 -9.19 -1.99
C GLN A 22 -2.40 -9.88 -1.43
N VAL A 23 -2.50 -10.37 -0.20
CA VAL A 23 -1.46 -11.19 0.44
C VAL A 23 -1.91 -12.63 0.37
N ILE A 24 -1.08 -13.47 -0.24
CA ILE A 24 -1.31 -14.91 -0.38
C ILE A 24 -0.23 -15.60 0.46
N GLY A 25 -0.63 -16.37 1.46
CA GLY A 25 0.30 -17.09 2.31
C GLY A 25 -0.39 -18.27 3.00
N GLU A 26 0.39 -19.05 3.74
CA GLU A 26 -0.09 -20.27 4.40
C GLU A 26 -1.06 -19.98 5.56
N ARG A 27 -0.99 -18.77 6.14
CA ARG A 27 -1.83 -18.33 7.25
C ARG A 27 -2.36 -16.91 7.03
N PRO A 28 -3.49 -16.54 7.64
CA PRO A 28 -3.98 -15.17 7.61
C PRO A 28 -3.05 -14.23 8.39
N PHE A 29 -2.82 -13.04 7.85
CA PHE A 29 -2.02 -12.01 8.48
C PHE A 29 -2.90 -10.92 9.10
N LYS A 30 -2.41 -10.33 10.20
CA LYS A 30 -3.03 -9.16 10.84
C LYS A 30 -2.58 -7.87 10.16
N LYS A 31 -3.42 -6.83 10.23
CA LYS A 31 -3.15 -5.53 9.60
C LYS A 31 -1.83 -4.88 10.06
N GLU A 32 -1.46 -5.02 11.33
CA GLU A 32 -0.22 -4.46 11.89
C GLU A 32 1.02 -5.10 11.27
N VAL A 33 0.96 -6.42 11.08
CA VAL A 33 2.05 -7.21 10.50
C VAL A 33 2.26 -6.79 9.04
N ILE A 34 1.17 -6.67 8.27
CA ILE A 34 1.24 -6.20 6.87
C ILE A 34 1.75 -4.76 6.77
N LYS A 35 1.27 -3.86 7.65
CA LYS A 35 1.76 -2.48 7.70
C LYS A 35 3.28 -2.43 7.93
N LYS A 36 3.79 -3.24 8.87
CA LYS A 36 5.22 -3.34 9.17
C LYS A 36 5.99 -3.91 7.97
N ALA A 37 5.50 -5.00 7.38
CA ALA A 37 6.13 -5.64 6.22
C ALA A 37 6.26 -4.70 5.02
N ILE A 38 5.22 -3.90 4.71
CA ILE A 38 5.26 -2.91 3.62
C ILE A 38 6.32 -1.83 3.89
N TRP A 39 6.40 -1.35 5.14
CA TRP A 39 7.38 -0.33 5.53
C TRP A 39 8.81 -0.85 5.42
N GLU A 40 9.07 -2.04 5.96
CA GLU A 40 10.38 -2.71 5.90
C GLU A 40 10.78 -3.05 4.46
N ALA A 41 9.85 -3.53 3.64
CA ALA A 41 10.12 -3.82 2.24
C ALA A 41 10.50 -2.56 1.46
N SER A 42 9.80 -1.45 1.71
CA SER A 42 10.16 -0.17 1.09
C SER A 42 11.55 0.29 1.53
N LEU A 43 11.85 0.27 2.82
CA LEU A 43 13.17 0.69 3.33
C LEU A 43 14.30 -0.21 2.80
N ARG A 44 14.09 -1.53 2.81
CA ARG A 44 15.09 -2.51 2.34
C ARG A 44 15.37 -2.36 0.86
N THR A 45 14.36 -2.08 0.05
CA THR A 45 14.47 -2.08 -1.41
C THR A 45 14.85 -0.70 -1.96
N LEU A 46 14.27 0.37 -1.39
CA LEU A 46 14.40 1.73 -1.91
C LEU A 46 15.36 2.60 -1.08
N GLY A 47 15.77 2.14 0.10
CA GLY A 47 16.50 2.94 1.07
C GLY A 47 15.65 4.08 1.66
N GLU A 48 16.22 4.82 2.59
CA GLU A 48 15.53 5.92 3.30
C GLU A 48 15.08 7.03 2.33
N LEU A 49 15.98 7.45 1.43
CA LEU A 49 15.70 8.49 0.44
C LEU A 49 14.62 8.05 -0.57
N GLY A 50 14.68 6.80 -1.03
CA GLY A 50 13.69 6.26 -1.96
C GLY A 50 12.32 6.10 -1.30
N THR A 51 12.27 5.61 -0.07
CA THR A 51 11.04 5.57 0.74
C THR A 51 10.47 6.98 0.96
N ALA A 52 11.31 7.97 1.28
CA ALA A 52 10.88 9.35 1.45
C ALA A 52 10.30 9.97 0.16
N ARG A 53 10.81 9.58 -1.02
CA ARG A 53 10.28 10.01 -2.33
C ARG A 53 8.99 9.29 -2.70
N ALA A 54 8.95 7.97 -2.53
CA ALA A 54 7.80 7.13 -2.87
C ALA A 54 6.63 7.32 -1.91
N LYS A 55 6.88 7.76 -0.67
CA LYS A 55 5.88 8.04 0.37
C LYS A 55 4.87 6.90 0.54
N PRO A 56 5.32 5.64 0.72
CA PRO A 56 4.40 4.53 0.93
C PRO A 56 3.59 4.76 2.20
N TRP A 57 2.28 4.62 2.09
CA TRP A 57 1.38 4.86 3.21
C TRP A 57 0.28 3.81 3.23
N PHE A 58 0.29 2.98 4.26
CA PHE A 58 -0.73 1.98 4.50
C PHE A 58 -2.08 2.64 4.77
N ILE A 59 -3.11 2.31 3.97
CA ILE A 59 -4.46 2.89 4.10
C ILE A 59 -5.38 1.94 4.86
N LYS A 60 -5.51 0.71 4.37
CA LYS A 60 -6.40 -0.29 4.95
C LYS A 60 -5.99 -1.69 4.54
N PHE A 61 -6.27 -2.65 5.39
CA PHE A 61 -6.19 -4.08 5.09
C PHE A 61 -7.43 -4.77 5.66
N ASP A 62 -7.98 -5.70 4.91
CA ASP A 62 -9.04 -6.59 5.33
C ASP A 62 -8.44 -7.96 5.63
N GLU A 63 -8.45 -8.33 6.91
CA GLU A 63 -7.87 -9.59 7.40
C GLU A 63 -8.69 -10.81 6.98
N LYS A 64 -9.95 -10.65 6.56
CA LYS A 64 -10.75 -11.78 6.08
C LYS A 64 -10.38 -12.16 4.66
N THR A 65 -10.30 -11.17 3.78
CA THR A 65 -10.00 -11.39 2.35
C THR A 65 -8.52 -11.31 2.03
N GLN A 66 -7.69 -10.94 3.02
CA GLN A 66 -6.25 -10.70 2.88
C GLN A 66 -5.93 -9.68 1.77
N THR A 67 -6.81 -8.70 1.58
CA THR A 67 -6.63 -7.62 0.59
C THR A 67 -6.42 -6.28 1.26
N GLY A 68 -5.77 -5.35 0.58
CA GLY A 68 -5.45 -4.05 1.14
C GLY A 68 -5.22 -2.95 0.12
N ILE A 69 -5.04 -1.75 0.67
CA ILE A 69 -4.75 -0.53 -0.08
C ILE A 69 -3.51 0.13 0.52
N VAL A 70 -2.53 0.41 -0.32
CA VAL A 70 -1.38 1.25 0.00
C VAL A 70 -1.37 2.46 -0.93
N ARG A 71 -1.02 3.62 -0.40
CA ARG A 71 -0.85 4.86 -1.16
C ARG A 71 0.63 5.10 -1.41
N CYS A 72 0.97 5.69 -2.54
CA CYS A 72 2.31 6.19 -2.87
C CYS A 72 2.22 7.47 -3.69
N ASP A 73 3.37 8.12 -3.86
CA ASP A 73 3.53 9.17 -4.86
C ASP A 73 3.28 8.60 -6.27
N ARG A 74 2.56 9.36 -7.10
CA ARG A 74 2.17 8.94 -8.44
C ARG A 74 3.36 8.58 -9.33
N LYS A 75 4.53 9.18 -9.11
CA LYS A 75 5.72 8.91 -9.93
C LYS A 75 6.42 7.60 -9.57
N TYR A 76 6.17 7.04 -8.39
CA TYR A 76 6.94 5.93 -7.81
C TYR A 76 6.11 4.64 -7.62
N VAL A 77 5.09 4.43 -8.47
CA VAL A 77 4.16 3.30 -8.34
C VAL A 77 4.88 1.98 -8.61
N GLU A 78 5.75 1.94 -9.61
CA GLU A 78 6.43 0.70 -10.02
C GLU A 78 7.54 0.33 -9.05
N GLU A 79 8.22 1.31 -8.46
CA GLU A 79 9.23 1.13 -7.42
C GLU A 79 8.61 0.57 -6.14
N LEU A 80 7.44 1.08 -5.73
CA LEU A 80 6.72 0.47 -4.63
C LEU A 80 6.21 -0.92 -5.00
N ARG A 81 5.71 -1.14 -6.23
CA ARG A 81 5.29 -2.47 -6.69
C ARG A 81 6.45 -3.47 -6.64
N PHE A 82 7.64 -3.07 -7.07
CA PHE A 82 8.86 -3.87 -7.01
C PHE A 82 9.22 -4.21 -5.56
N ALA A 83 9.21 -3.22 -4.65
CA ALA A 83 9.47 -3.46 -3.23
C ALA A 83 8.46 -4.45 -2.62
N LEU A 84 7.18 -4.36 -2.97
CA LEU A 84 6.15 -5.31 -2.51
C LEU A 84 6.37 -6.72 -3.08
N MET A 85 6.76 -6.83 -4.35
CA MET A 85 7.02 -8.11 -5.01
C MET A 85 8.17 -8.90 -4.36
N LEU A 86 9.17 -8.21 -3.81
CA LEU A 86 10.30 -8.85 -3.13
C LEU A 86 9.96 -9.40 -1.73
N ILE A 87 8.73 -9.21 -1.26
CA ILE A 87 8.27 -9.82 -0.01
C ILE A 87 7.99 -11.30 -0.27
N THR A 88 8.86 -12.17 0.25
CA THR A 88 8.72 -13.64 0.17
C THR A 88 8.29 -14.28 1.48
N GLU A 89 8.45 -13.57 2.60
CA GLU A 89 8.13 -14.05 3.95
C GLU A 89 7.67 -12.90 4.85
N ILE A 90 6.68 -13.17 5.70
CA ILE A 90 6.16 -12.25 6.70
C ILE A 90 6.07 -12.98 8.05
N ASN A 91 6.87 -12.53 9.03
CA ASN A 91 6.95 -13.12 10.37
C ASN A 91 7.20 -14.64 10.39
N GLY A 92 8.11 -15.17 9.55
CA GLY A 92 8.39 -16.62 9.51
C GLY A 92 7.40 -17.45 8.71
N SER A 93 6.44 -16.84 8.00
CA SER A 93 5.51 -17.55 7.12
C SER A 93 5.65 -17.07 5.69
N LYS A 94 5.76 -18.00 4.74
CA LYS A 94 5.88 -17.69 3.32
C LYS A 94 4.66 -16.91 2.85
N ALA A 95 4.92 -15.84 2.11
CA ALA A 95 3.89 -14.95 1.63
C ALA A 95 4.27 -14.39 0.25
N ILE A 96 3.26 -14.12 -0.57
CA ILE A 96 3.36 -13.41 -1.84
C ILE A 96 2.45 -12.20 -1.74
N VAL A 97 2.97 -11.01 -2.07
CA VAL A 97 2.16 -9.80 -2.19
C VAL A 97 1.86 -9.55 -3.66
N ARG A 98 0.63 -9.89 -4.06
CA ARG A 98 0.13 -9.70 -5.42
C ARG A 98 -0.51 -8.32 -5.56
N THR A 99 -0.03 -7.51 -6.50
CA THR A 99 -0.71 -6.27 -6.87
C THR A 99 -1.91 -6.58 -7.78
N LEU A 100 -3.10 -6.10 -7.40
CA LEU A 100 -4.34 -6.24 -8.17
C LEU A 100 -4.51 -5.12 -9.20
N GLY A 101 -4.07 -3.91 -8.85
CA GLY A 101 -4.11 -2.76 -9.75
C GLY A 101 -3.90 -1.43 -9.03
N ALA A 102 -3.81 -0.35 -9.79
CA ALA A 102 -3.61 1.00 -9.26
C ALA A 102 -4.68 1.99 -9.75
N SER A 103 -4.95 3.03 -8.96
CA SER A 103 -5.91 4.09 -9.31
C SER A 103 -5.54 5.44 -8.70
N GLY A 104 -6.12 6.51 -9.26
CA GLY A 104 -5.98 7.87 -8.72
C GLY A 104 -6.86 8.17 -7.51
N THR A 105 -7.91 7.38 -7.29
CA THR A 105 -8.83 7.57 -6.15
C THR A 105 -9.16 6.23 -5.52
N ILE A 106 -9.38 6.24 -4.19
CA ILE A 106 -9.77 5.04 -3.45
C ILE A 106 -11.12 4.50 -3.97
N LYS A 107 -12.08 5.37 -4.29
CA LYS A 107 -13.39 4.98 -4.82
C LYS A 107 -13.26 4.14 -6.10
N ARG A 108 -12.49 4.62 -7.08
CA ARG A 108 -12.30 3.90 -8.35
C ARG A 108 -11.46 2.63 -8.17
N LEU A 109 -10.48 2.66 -7.25
CA LEU A 109 -9.70 1.47 -6.91
C LEU A 109 -10.59 0.34 -6.38
N LYS A 110 -11.43 0.65 -5.38
CA LYS A 110 -12.34 -0.33 -4.78
C LYS A 110 -13.29 -0.92 -5.82
N MET A 111 -13.93 -0.05 -6.61
CA MET A 111 -14.88 -0.46 -7.65
C MET A 111 -14.28 -1.41 -8.68
N LYS A 112 -13.02 -1.17 -9.10
CA LYS A 112 -12.36 -1.96 -10.14
C LYS A 112 -11.70 -3.23 -9.63
N PHE A 113 -11.09 -3.20 -8.45
CA PHE A 113 -10.16 -4.25 -8.00
C PHE A 113 -10.52 -4.90 -6.68
N LEU A 114 -11.40 -4.30 -5.87
CA LEU A 114 -11.75 -4.83 -4.54
C LEU A 114 -13.23 -5.21 -4.39
N ARG A 115 -14.05 -4.93 -5.41
CA ARG A 115 -15.51 -5.20 -5.38
C ARG A 115 -15.80 -6.70 -5.21
N GLU A 116 -15.02 -7.55 -5.87
CA GLU A 116 -15.13 -9.01 -5.75
C GLU A 116 -14.80 -9.53 -4.34
N PHE A 117 -13.99 -8.78 -3.58
CA PHE A 117 -13.64 -9.07 -2.19
C PHE A 117 -14.62 -8.43 -1.19
N GLY A 118 -15.79 -7.94 -1.65
CA GLY A 118 -16.81 -7.37 -0.77
C GLY A 118 -16.51 -5.96 -0.25
N TRP A 119 -15.55 -5.24 -0.83
CA TRP A 119 -15.27 -3.86 -0.43
C TRP A 119 -16.34 -2.90 -0.98
N LYS A 120 -16.87 -2.06 -0.08
CA LYS A 120 -17.75 -0.93 -0.39
C LYS A 120 -16.95 0.37 -0.53
#